data_AF-A0A8H5CM15-F1
#
_entry.id   AF-A0A8H5CM15-F1
#
_cell.length_a   1.000
_cell.length_b   1.000
_cell.length_c   1.000
_cell.angle_alpha   90.00
_cell.angle_beta   90.00
_cell.angle_gamma   90.00
#
_symmetry.space_group_name_H-M   'P 1'
#
loop_
_entity.id
_entity.type
_entity.pdbx_description
1 polymer ?
#
loop_
_entity_poly.entity_id
_entity_poly.type
_entity_poly.pdbx_seq_one_letter_code
_entity_poly.pdbx_strand_id
1 'polypeptide(L)'
;MNPPRSLLHPSPYLFGFFLTSHQLKSIAEQNLTAEEIASANDDYALAINRYFHEAESNQIILSTSKEQYDHFYGQAVVPSYDGKAPELDASCCRQLLREFILGFPPSIRKEFGRIGVGTMQWPRYYPSEPSWLWECMYDYLKDSAKGQKEEEDSGA
;
A
#
# COMPACT_ATOMS: atom_id res chain seq x y z
N MET A 1 16.97 -5.73 -30.36
CA MET A 1 15.98 -6.77 -30.02
C MET A 1 14.73 -6.06 -29.53
N ASN A 2 13.56 -6.36 -30.08
CA ASN A 2 12.31 -5.81 -29.54
C ASN A 2 11.99 -6.54 -28.23
N PRO A 3 11.69 -5.82 -27.13
CA PRO A 3 11.34 -6.45 -25.88
C PRO A 3 10.06 -7.30 -26.07
N PRO A 4 9.94 -8.46 -25.39
CA PRO A 4 8.78 -9.32 -25.51
C PRO A 4 7.49 -8.57 -25.13
N ARG A 5 6.42 -8.81 -25.89
CA ARG A 5 5.09 -8.16 -25.76
C ARG A 5 4.44 -8.30 -24.38
N SER A 6 5.01 -9.09 -23.47
CA SER A 6 4.58 -9.24 -22.07
C SER A 6 4.98 -8.06 -21.17
N LEU A 7 5.68 -7.05 -21.68
CA LEU A 7 6.07 -5.83 -20.95
C LEU A 7 5.03 -4.69 -21.01
N LEU A 8 3.91 -4.84 -21.73
CA LEU A 8 2.98 -3.73 -21.97
C LEU A 8 1.95 -3.48 -20.86
N HIS A 9 1.67 -4.47 -20.00
CA HIS A 9 0.71 -4.32 -18.91
C HIS A 9 1.17 -5.13 -17.67
N PRO A 10 2.09 -4.61 -16.86
CA PRO A 10 2.45 -5.24 -15.59
C PRO A 10 1.21 -5.41 -14.70
N SER A 11 1.15 -6.51 -13.97
CA SER A 11 0.08 -6.75 -13.00
C SER A 11 0.31 -5.88 -11.76
N PRO A 12 -0.72 -5.20 -11.24
CA PRO A 12 -0.56 -4.36 -10.07
C PRO A 12 -0.57 -5.17 -8.77
N TYR A 13 0.44 -4.92 -7.96
CA TYR A 13 0.46 -5.34 -6.56
C TYR A 13 0.42 -4.10 -5.69
N LEU A 14 -0.45 -4.12 -4.68
CA LEU A 14 -0.43 -3.12 -3.63
C LEU A 14 0.71 -3.43 -2.68
N PHE A 15 1.44 -2.39 -2.27
CA PHE A 15 2.47 -2.44 -1.24
C PHE A 15 2.00 -1.65 -0.03
N GLY A 16 2.18 -2.23 1.16
CA GLY A 16 1.84 -1.57 2.40
C GLY A 16 1.85 -2.51 3.59
N PHE A 17 0.84 -2.39 4.45
CA PHE A 17 0.88 -2.94 5.79
C PHE A 17 -0.27 -3.89 6.09
N PHE A 18 0.04 -5.02 6.70
CA PHE A 18 -0.95 -5.92 7.29
C PHE A 18 -1.26 -5.45 8.71
N LEU A 19 -2.54 -5.17 8.95
CA LEU A 19 -3.07 -4.58 10.16
C LEU A 19 -4.00 -5.56 10.87
N THR A 20 -3.97 -5.52 12.20
CA THR A 20 -5.05 -6.09 13.02
C THR A 20 -6.24 -5.13 13.06
N SER A 21 -7.42 -5.64 13.41
CA SER A 21 -8.61 -4.82 13.68
C SER A 21 -8.33 -3.70 14.70
N HIS A 22 -7.52 -3.99 15.73
CA HIS A 22 -7.14 -2.98 16.72
C HIS A 22 -6.31 -1.85 16.11
N GLN A 23 -5.31 -2.18 15.28
CA GLN A 23 -4.48 -1.17 14.63
C GLN A 23 -5.29 -0.32 13.66
N LEU A 24 -6.20 -0.93 12.89
CA LEU A 24 -7.10 -0.20 12.00
C LEU A 24 -8.00 0.78 12.78
N LYS A 25 -8.58 0.31 13.89
CA LYS A 25 -9.37 1.15 14.80
C LYS A 25 -8.56 2.36 15.28
N SER A 26 -7.32 2.15 15.73
CA SER A 26 -6.45 3.24 16.19
C SER A 26 -6.13 4.24 15.07
N ILE A 27 -6.00 3.79 13.82
CA ILE A 27 -5.85 4.69 12.68
C ILE A 27 -7.13 5.51 12.49
N ALA A 28 -8.30 4.87 12.50
CA ALA A 28 -9.57 5.54 12.28
C ALA A 28 -9.84 6.60 13.34
N GLU A 29 -9.72 6.27 14.62
CA GLU A 29 -9.99 7.17 15.75
C GLU A 29 -9.00 8.35 15.84
N GLN A 30 -7.89 8.33 15.11
CA GLN A 30 -6.95 9.45 15.01
C GLN A 30 -7.23 10.38 13.84
N ASN A 31 -7.80 9.84 12.75
CA ASN A 31 -7.99 10.60 11.52
C ASN A 31 -9.44 11.07 11.34
N LEU A 32 -10.38 10.40 12.00
CA LEU A 32 -11.82 10.59 11.80
C LEU A 32 -12.51 11.00 13.10
N THR A 33 -13.56 11.80 12.94
CA THR A 33 -14.53 12.13 13.98
C THR A 33 -15.44 10.93 14.29
N ALA A 34 -16.09 10.97 15.46
CA ALA A 34 -17.05 9.94 15.84
C ALA A 34 -18.24 9.88 14.88
N GLU A 35 -18.66 11.03 14.34
CA GLU A 35 -19.75 11.13 13.37
C GLU A 35 -19.40 10.45 12.04
N GLU A 36 -18.17 10.62 11.54
CA GLU A 36 -17.69 9.96 10.33
C GLU A 36 -17.67 8.42 10.49
N ILE A 37 -17.19 7.94 11.65
CA ILE A 37 -17.19 6.50 11.98
C ILE A 37 -18.62 5.96 12.09
N ALA A 38 -19.49 6.66 12.81
CA ALA A 38 -20.89 6.28 12.98
C ALA A 38 -21.64 6.24 11.64
N SER A 39 -21.33 7.14 10.71
CA SER A 39 -21.91 7.15 9.35
C SER A 39 -21.58 5.90 8.53
N ALA A 40 -20.54 5.16 8.94
CA ALA A 40 -20.12 3.88 8.37
C ALA A 40 -20.63 2.68 9.17
N ASN A 41 -21.61 2.86 10.08
CA ASN A 41 -22.11 1.83 10.99
C ASN A 41 -20.99 1.17 11.82
N ASP A 42 -20.04 1.99 12.30
CA ASP A 42 -18.88 1.55 13.08
C ASP A 42 -17.92 0.60 12.33
N ASP A 43 -18.05 0.49 10.99
CA ASP A 43 -17.06 -0.17 10.14
C ASP A 43 -15.89 0.77 9.87
N TYR A 44 -14.81 0.58 10.63
CA TYR A 44 -13.59 1.39 10.53
C TYR A 44 -12.92 1.31 9.14
N ALA A 45 -12.98 0.16 8.45
CA ALA A 45 -12.38 0.02 7.13
C ALA A 45 -13.16 0.84 6.10
N LEU A 46 -14.49 0.77 6.17
CA LEU A 46 -15.37 1.57 5.32
C LEU A 46 -15.21 3.08 5.61
N ALA A 47 -15.17 3.48 6.87
CA ALA A 47 -14.99 4.88 7.27
C ALA A 47 -13.67 5.46 6.73
N ILE A 48 -12.55 4.75 6.91
CA ILE A 48 -11.24 5.16 6.39
C ILE A 48 -11.25 5.22 4.86
N ASN A 49 -11.82 4.23 4.17
CA ASN A 49 -11.88 4.24 2.70
C ASN A 49 -12.70 5.42 2.16
N ARG A 50 -13.80 5.80 2.84
CA ARG A 50 -14.56 7.02 2.49
C ARG A 50 -13.70 8.26 2.67
N TYR A 51 -13.01 8.37 3.79
CA TYR A 51 -12.09 9.48 4.04
C TYR A 51 -10.98 9.58 2.98
N PHE A 52 -10.34 8.46 2.62
CA PHE A 52 -9.35 8.47 1.54
C PHE A 52 -9.95 8.89 0.20
N HIS A 53 -11.15 8.44 -0.11
CA HIS A 53 -11.84 8.85 -1.32
C HIS A 53 -12.14 10.36 -1.35
N GLU A 54 -12.66 10.91 -0.25
CA GLU A 54 -12.98 12.33 -0.12
C GLU A 54 -11.73 13.22 -0.11
N ALA A 55 -10.62 12.72 0.45
CA ALA A 55 -9.32 13.39 0.45
C ALA A 55 -8.54 13.22 -0.86
N GLU A 56 -9.11 12.54 -1.87
CA GLU A 56 -8.44 12.17 -3.13
C GLU A 56 -7.09 11.47 -2.89
N SER A 57 -7.02 10.66 -1.83
CA SER A 57 -5.84 9.88 -1.46
C SER A 57 -5.80 8.54 -2.19
N ASN A 58 -4.61 8.16 -2.66
CA ASN A 58 -4.37 6.89 -3.36
C ASN A 58 -4.18 5.69 -2.40
N GLN A 59 -4.69 5.81 -1.17
CA GLN A 59 -4.61 4.80 -0.13
C GLN A 59 -5.89 3.98 -0.08
N ILE A 60 -5.78 2.71 0.34
CA ILE A 60 -6.94 1.81 0.42
C ILE A 60 -6.79 0.80 1.57
N ILE A 61 -7.91 0.49 2.24
CA ILE A 61 -8.03 -0.61 3.19
C ILE A 61 -8.76 -1.77 2.54
N LEU A 62 -8.14 -2.95 2.55
CA LEU A 62 -8.71 -4.19 2.06
C LEU A 62 -8.75 -5.24 3.18
N SER A 63 -9.65 -6.22 3.06
CA SER A 63 -9.57 -7.43 3.89
C SER A 63 -8.44 -8.32 3.41
N THR A 64 -7.84 -9.08 4.31
CA THR A 64 -6.77 -10.05 3.98
C THR A 64 -7.10 -11.45 4.52
N SER A 65 -6.49 -12.48 3.94
CA SER A 65 -6.64 -13.87 4.37
C SER A 65 -5.47 -14.36 5.23
N LYS A 66 -4.57 -13.47 5.65
CA LYS A 66 -3.42 -13.84 6.49
C LYS A 66 -3.89 -14.06 7.93
N GLU A 67 -3.64 -15.24 8.49
CA GLU A 67 -4.17 -15.66 9.82
C GLU A 67 -3.93 -14.68 10.98
N GLN A 68 -2.90 -13.83 10.91
CA GLN A 68 -2.53 -12.89 11.98
C GLN A 68 -3.09 -11.47 11.78
N TYR A 69 -3.75 -11.20 10.65
CA TYR A 69 -4.15 -9.86 10.24
C TYR A 69 -5.53 -9.88 9.60
N ASP A 70 -6.33 -8.86 9.90
CA ASP A 70 -7.70 -8.76 9.38
C ASP A 70 -7.74 -7.86 8.14
N HIS A 71 -6.80 -6.91 8.06
CA HIS A 71 -6.79 -5.86 7.05
C HIS A 71 -5.42 -5.67 6.39
N PHE A 72 -5.44 -5.09 5.20
CA PHE A 72 -4.29 -4.63 4.46
C PHE A 72 -4.48 -3.14 4.12
N TYR A 73 -3.57 -2.30 4.60
CA TYR A 73 -3.46 -0.91 4.25
C TYR A 73 -2.51 -0.80 3.05
N GLY A 74 -3.04 -0.51 1.87
CA GLY A 74 -2.26 -0.19 0.67
C GLY A 74 -1.76 1.25 0.71
N GLN A 75 -0.44 1.44 0.65
CA GLN A 75 0.21 2.76 0.59
C GLN A 75 0.63 3.14 -0.83
N ALA A 76 1.09 2.13 -1.57
CA ALA A 76 1.73 2.32 -2.86
C ALA A 76 1.43 1.12 -3.76
N VAL A 77 1.88 1.21 -5.01
CA VAL A 77 1.71 0.17 -6.03
C VAL A 77 3.08 -0.23 -6.54
N VAL A 78 3.29 -1.53 -6.66
CA VAL A 78 4.48 -2.12 -7.26
C VAL A 78 4.07 -3.00 -8.44
N PRO A 79 4.69 -2.82 -9.62
CA PRO A 79 4.37 -3.59 -10.81
C PRO A 79 5.00 -4.99 -10.74
N SER A 80 4.25 -6.00 -11.17
CA SER A 80 4.74 -7.35 -11.40
C SER A 80 4.72 -7.68 -12.90
N TYR A 81 5.85 -8.16 -13.41
CA TYR A 81 6.02 -8.50 -14.83
C TYR A 81 5.86 -9.99 -15.13
N ASP A 82 5.94 -10.83 -14.10
CA ASP A 82 5.76 -12.28 -14.21
C ASP A 82 4.45 -12.75 -13.55
N GLY A 83 3.63 -11.81 -13.06
CA GLY A 83 2.36 -12.07 -12.38
C GLY A 83 2.53 -12.62 -10.96
N LYS A 84 3.76 -12.63 -10.40
CA LYS A 84 4.03 -13.00 -9.02
C LYS A 84 4.21 -11.77 -8.14
N ALA A 85 4.00 -11.94 -6.85
CA ALA A 85 4.25 -10.89 -5.87
C ALA A 85 5.71 -10.41 -5.99
N PRO A 86 5.96 -9.10 -6.25
CA PRO A 86 7.31 -8.58 -6.31
C PRO A 86 8.02 -8.77 -4.97
N GLU A 87 9.31 -9.12 -5.04
CA GLU A 87 10.17 -9.09 -3.86
C GLU A 87 10.41 -7.62 -3.46
N LEU A 88 10.21 -7.34 -2.18
CA LEU A 88 10.39 -5.99 -1.66
C LEU A 88 11.78 -5.87 -1.05
N ASP A 89 12.49 -4.81 -1.40
CA ASP A 89 13.73 -4.49 -0.74
C ASP A 89 13.51 -4.22 0.76
N ALA A 90 14.33 -4.86 1.59
CA ALA A 90 14.19 -4.78 3.04
C ALA A 90 14.50 -3.38 3.58
N SER A 91 15.36 -2.61 2.91
CA SER A 91 15.66 -1.23 3.32
C SER A 91 14.48 -0.30 3.04
N CYS A 92 13.86 -0.42 1.87
CA CYS A 92 12.63 0.27 1.50
C CYS A 92 11.49 -0.06 2.47
N CYS A 93 11.28 -1.34 2.78
CA CYS A 93 10.27 -1.77 3.76
C CYS A 93 10.47 -1.13 5.14
N ARG A 94 11.73 -1.09 5.63
CA ARG A 94 12.05 -0.46 6.94
C ARG A 94 11.84 1.04 6.93
N GLN A 95 12.19 1.72 5.83
CA GLN A 95 11.99 3.16 5.69
C GLN A 95 10.49 3.49 5.67
N LEU A 96 9.71 2.84 4.83
CA LEU A 96 8.27 3.07 4.74
C LEU A 96 7.58 2.82 6.10
N LEU A 97 7.94 1.71 6.75
CA LEU A 97 7.42 1.40 8.08
C LEU A 97 7.76 2.50 9.10
N ARG A 98 8.99 2.99 9.09
CA ARG A 98 9.41 4.07 9.99
C ARG A 98 8.63 5.35 9.73
N GLU A 99 8.48 5.75 8.48
CA GLU A 99 7.74 6.95 8.09
C GLU A 99 6.26 6.85 8.49
N PHE A 100 5.64 5.70 8.23
CA PHE A 100 4.28 5.40 8.65
C PHE A 100 4.10 5.54 10.17
N ILE A 101 4.95 4.88 10.97
CA ILE A 101 4.86 4.95 12.45
C ILE A 101 5.10 6.38 12.96
N LEU A 102 6.03 7.12 12.35
CA LEU A 102 6.34 8.50 12.77
C LEU A 102 5.17 9.46 12.51
N GLY A 103 4.31 9.17 11.53
CA GLY A 103 3.08 9.91 11.27
C GLY A 103 2.07 9.89 12.43
N PHE A 104 2.20 8.94 13.36
CA PHE A 104 1.31 8.85 14.51
C PHE A 104 1.86 9.52 15.78
N PRO A 105 0.99 10.00 16.69
CA PRO A 105 1.39 10.50 18.00
C PRO A 105 2.15 9.45 18.84
N PRO A 106 3.12 9.86 19.68
CA PRO A 106 3.90 8.92 20.51
C PRO A 106 3.08 7.95 21.36
N SER A 107 1.87 8.35 21.79
CA SER A 107 0.97 7.55 22.63
C SER A 107 0.55 6.23 21.98
N ILE A 108 0.41 6.19 20.67
CA ILE A 108 -0.11 5.03 19.92
C ILE A 108 0.96 4.32 19.08
N ARG A 109 2.16 4.90 18.89
CA ARG A 109 3.25 4.26 18.12
C ARG A 109 3.57 2.83 18.58
N LYS A 110 3.43 2.56 19.88
CA LYS A 110 3.66 1.23 20.47
C LYS A 110 2.75 0.15 19.88
N GLU A 111 1.55 0.52 19.42
CA GLU A 111 0.57 -0.40 18.84
C GLU A 111 1.00 -0.92 17.46
N PHE A 112 1.91 -0.19 16.81
CA PHE A 112 2.47 -0.52 15.50
C PHE A 112 3.85 -1.21 15.60
N GLY A 113 4.29 -1.60 16.80
CA GLY A 113 5.56 -2.29 17.01
C GLY A 113 5.65 -3.68 16.36
N ARG A 114 4.49 -4.28 16.01
CA ARG A 114 4.39 -5.54 15.23
C ARG A 114 3.38 -5.35 14.12
N ILE A 115 3.86 -4.98 12.95
CA ILE A 115 3.06 -4.80 11.75
C ILE A 115 3.71 -5.59 10.62
N GLY A 116 2.90 -6.29 9.84
CA GLY A 116 3.41 -7.00 8.68
C GLY A 116 3.63 -6.00 7.56
N VAL A 117 4.76 -6.03 6.89
CA VAL A 117 4.98 -5.28 5.64
C VAL A 117 4.92 -6.28 4.48
N GLY A 118 4.28 -5.92 3.38
CA GLY A 118 4.34 -6.77 2.19
C GLY A 118 3.44 -6.32 1.07
N THR A 119 3.29 -7.22 0.09
CA THR A 119 2.45 -7.00 -1.07
C THR A 119 1.17 -7.81 -1.02
N MET A 120 0.15 -7.30 -1.71
CA MET A 120 -1.12 -7.98 -1.96
C MET A 120 -1.50 -7.73 -3.42
N GLN A 121 -1.93 -8.77 -4.14
CA GLN A 121 -2.44 -8.57 -5.49
C GLN A 121 -3.69 -7.70 -5.44
N TRP A 122 -3.88 -6.83 -6.43
CA TRP A 122 -5.13 -6.08 -6.55
C TRP A 122 -6.35 -7.04 -6.53
N PRO A 123 -7.35 -6.80 -5.67
CA PRO A 123 -8.49 -7.69 -5.51
C PRO A 123 -9.33 -7.79 -6.80
N ARG A 124 -9.56 -9.03 -7.27
CA ARG A 124 -10.32 -9.32 -8.51
C ARG A 124 -11.80 -8.90 -8.47
N TYR A 125 -12.37 -8.71 -7.28
CA TYR A 125 -13.77 -8.31 -7.13
C TYR A 125 -13.98 -6.80 -7.32
N TYR A 126 -12.91 -6.01 -7.40
CA TYR A 126 -13.01 -4.66 -7.93
C TYR A 126 -13.10 -4.74 -9.46
N PRO A 127 -14.21 -4.27 -10.07
CA PRO A 127 -14.48 -4.48 -11.50
C PRO A 127 -13.46 -3.78 -12.42
N SER A 128 -12.79 -2.76 -11.91
CA SER A 128 -11.75 -2.02 -12.61
C SER A 128 -10.71 -1.52 -11.62
N GLU A 129 -9.45 -1.51 -12.04
CA GLU A 129 -8.37 -0.85 -11.32
C GLU A 129 -8.61 0.67 -11.32
N PRO A 130 -8.46 1.36 -10.18
CA PRO A 130 -8.55 2.82 -10.13
C PRO A 130 -7.50 3.48 -11.02
N SER A 131 -7.82 4.63 -11.61
CA SER A 131 -6.89 5.36 -12.49
C SER A 131 -5.60 5.78 -11.77
N TRP A 132 -5.71 6.17 -10.49
CA TRP A 132 -4.56 6.56 -9.68
C TRP A 132 -3.53 5.44 -9.50
N LEU A 133 -3.97 4.18 -9.57
CA LEU A 133 -3.12 3.02 -9.43
C LEU A 133 -2.07 2.98 -10.56
N TRP A 134 -2.48 3.37 -11.77
CA TRP A 134 -1.62 3.44 -12.94
C TRP A 134 -0.57 4.55 -12.83
N GLU A 135 -0.92 5.71 -12.29
CA GLU A 135 0.03 6.81 -12.07
C GLU A 135 1.17 6.37 -11.13
N CYS A 136 0.81 5.76 -9.99
CA CYS A 136 1.79 5.22 -9.04
C CYS A 136 2.67 4.13 -9.66
N MET A 137 2.10 3.25 -10.50
CA MET A 137 2.89 2.25 -11.22
C MET A 137 3.89 2.90 -12.19
N TYR A 138 3.45 3.89 -12.97
CA TYR A 138 4.34 4.57 -13.92
C TYR A 138 5.50 5.25 -13.23
N ASP A 139 5.28 5.89 -12.08
CA ASP A 139 6.33 6.56 -11.34
C ASP A 139 7.34 5.56 -10.76
N TYR A 140 6.86 4.43 -10.22
CA TYR A 140 7.74 3.33 -9.80
C TYR A 140 8.62 2.83 -10.96
N LEU A 141 8.05 2.67 -12.15
CA LEU A 141 8.79 2.23 -13.33
C LEU A 141 9.84 3.23 -13.79
N LYS A 142 9.53 4.53 -13.75
CA LYS A 142 10.50 5.59 -14.06
C LYS A 142 11.67 5.57 -13.09
N ASP A 143 11.41 5.39 -11.80
CA ASP A 143 12.46 5.44 -10.79
C ASP A 143 13.33 4.19 -10.81
N SER A 144 12.73 3.02 -11.04
CA SER A 144 13.48 1.77 -11.26
C SER A 144 14.42 1.86 -12.46
N ALA A 145 13.97 2.47 -13.56
CA ALA A 145 14.76 2.66 -14.77
C ALA A 145 15.92 3.67 -14.59
N LYS A 146 15.81 4.62 -13.65
CA LYS A 146 16.90 5.55 -13.32
C LYS A 146 17.97 4.86 -12.47
N GLY A 147 17.57 4.10 -11.44
CA GLY A 147 18.51 3.40 -10.56
C GLY A 147 19.40 2.39 -11.30
N GLN A 148 18.85 1.68 -12.30
CA GLN A 148 19.62 0.76 -13.14
C GLN A 148 20.70 1.46 -13.97
N LYS A 149 20.45 2.70 -14.44
CA LYS A 149 21.46 3.48 -15.18
C LYS A 149 22.58 3.98 -14.28
N GLU A 150 22.26 4.37 -13.06
CA GLU A 150 23.26 4.86 -12.11
C GLU A 150 24.18 3.75 -11.59
N GLU A 151 23.69 2.51 -11.43
CA GLU A 151 24.52 1.34 -11.11
C GLU A 151 25.42 0.90 -12.28
N GLU A 152 24.95 1.03 -13.53
CA GLU A 152 25.77 0.77 -14.72
C GLU A 152 26.87 1.82 -14.91
N ASP A 153 26.61 3.09 -14.61
CA ASP A 153 27.58 4.19 -14.75
C ASP A 153 28.56 4.31 -13.57
N SER A 154 28.24 3.78 -12.39
CA SER A 154 29.12 3.77 -11.21
C SER A 154 29.95 2.49 -11.06
N GLY A 155 29.73 1.51 -11.94
CA GLY A 155 30.47 0.25 -12.03
C GLY A 155 31.57 0.20 -13.10
N ALA A 156 31.98 1.33 -13.67
CA ALA A 156 33.04 1.44 -14.69
C ALA A 156 34.35 2.03 -14.14
#